data_AF-A0A5J4PK60-F1
#
_entry.id   AF-A0A5J4PK60-F1
#
_cell.length_a   1.000
_cell.length_b   1.000
_cell.length_c   1.000
_cell.angle_alpha   90.00
_cell.angle_beta   90.00
_cell.angle_gamma   90.00
#
_symmetry.space_group_name_H-M   'P 1'
#
loop_
_entity.id
_entity.type
_entity.pdbx_description
1 polymer ?
#
loop_
_entity_poly.entity_id
_entity_poly.type
_entity_poly.pdbx_seq_one_letter_code
_entity_poly.pdbx_strand_id
1 'polypeptide(L)'
;MQKIKPDSFQAWIWSSRPKTLIAALIPVAIGSAWAYADGKFDGLPAFICAVFAGLMQIAANWMNDFYDYLKGIDKEDRISPERAMAQGWITPKAMKTGIIGILIAACITGSYLLFYGGWKLLFVGMLCLLFANLYTGGPYPLSYCGAGDLLVVVFFGFVPVCGTYYVQALTLTTDVCIASIVSGLTIDTMLIINCECP
;
A
#
# COMPACT_ATOMS: atom_id res chain seq x y z
N MET A 1 7.32 0.05 27.81
CA MET A 1 5.95 0.00 27.26
C MET A 1 5.35 1.40 27.33
N GLN A 2 5.24 2.11 26.20
CA GLN A 2 4.46 3.35 26.16
C GLN A 2 3.00 2.99 26.47
N LYS A 3 2.40 3.61 27.49
CA LYS A 3 0.97 3.48 27.77
C LYS A 3 0.19 4.23 26.69
N ILE A 4 0.01 3.60 25.53
CA ILE A 4 -0.87 4.14 24.48
C ILE A 4 -2.31 3.93 24.95
N LYS A 5 -3.07 5.02 25.00
CA LYS A 5 -4.48 4.96 25.37
C LYS A 5 -5.26 4.24 24.25
N PRO A 6 -6.15 3.28 24.59
CA PRO A 6 -6.97 2.59 23.60
C PRO A 6 -7.75 3.58 22.74
N ASP A 7 -7.83 3.29 21.44
CA ASP A 7 -8.49 4.07 20.39
C ASP A 7 -8.01 5.54 20.26
N SER A 8 -6.84 5.88 20.79
CA SER A 8 -6.26 7.21 20.66
C SER A 8 -5.73 7.49 19.24
N PHE A 9 -5.66 8.77 18.87
CA PHE A 9 -5.05 9.20 17.60
C PHE A 9 -3.62 8.66 17.43
N GLN A 10 -2.87 8.58 18.52
CA GLN A 10 -1.53 7.99 18.54
C GLN A 10 -1.57 6.49 18.21
N ALA A 11 -2.52 5.72 18.74
CA ALA A 11 -2.71 4.31 18.39
C ALA A 11 -2.95 4.12 16.88
N TRP A 12 -3.78 4.96 16.28
CA TRP A 12 -4.08 4.92 14.85
C TRP A 12 -2.86 5.29 13.98
N ILE A 13 -2.05 6.27 14.38
CA ILE A 13 -0.80 6.61 13.69
C ILE A 13 0.18 5.44 13.73
N TRP A 14 0.39 4.84 14.90
CA TRP A 14 1.30 3.70 15.03
C TRP A 14 0.80 2.47 14.26
N SER A 15 -0.51 2.20 14.32
CA SER A 15 -1.15 1.15 13.52
C SER A 15 -0.96 1.34 12.02
N SER A 16 -0.90 2.59 11.54
CA SER A 16 -0.65 2.93 10.14
C SER A 16 0.79 2.68 9.67
N ARG A 17 1.72 2.32 10.57
CA ARG A 17 3.14 2.03 10.32
C ARG A 17 3.83 3.08 9.43
N PRO A 18 4.13 4.29 9.95
CA PRO A 18 4.63 5.41 9.16
C PRO A 18 5.85 5.11 8.29
N LYS A 19 6.75 4.23 8.74
CA LYS A 19 7.91 3.79 7.95
C LYS A 19 7.52 3.13 6.62
N THR A 20 6.43 2.36 6.59
CA THR A 20 5.93 1.71 5.36
C THR A 20 5.22 2.68 4.43
N LEU A 21 4.70 3.81 4.94
CA LEU A 21 4.10 4.85 4.08
C LEU A 21 5.15 5.47 3.16
N ILE A 22 6.39 5.63 3.63
CA ILE A 22 7.49 6.13 2.79
C ILE A 22 7.72 5.18 1.61
N ALA A 23 7.69 3.87 1.84
CA ALA A 23 7.85 2.86 0.79
C ALA A 23 6.73 2.93 -0.28
N ALA A 24 5.51 3.33 0.10
CA ALA A 24 4.41 3.54 -0.84
C ALA A 24 4.53 4.85 -1.65
N LEU A 25 5.26 5.86 -1.13
CA LEU A 25 5.44 7.15 -1.80
C LEU A 25 6.62 7.16 -2.77
N ILE A 26 7.66 6.34 -2.55
CA ILE A 26 8.83 6.26 -3.43
C ILE A 26 8.44 5.96 -4.90
N PRO A 27 7.57 4.96 -5.20
CA PRO A 27 7.17 4.67 -6.58
C PRO A 27 6.41 5.82 -7.24
N VAL A 28 5.58 6.54 -6.48
CA VAL A 28 4.88 7.73 -6.96
C VAL A 28 5.89 8.82 -7.31
N ALA A 29 6.89 9.06 -6.45
CA ALA A 29 7.95 10.02 -6.72
C ALA A 29 8.75 9.66 -7.99
N ILE A 30 9.05 8.38 -8.21
CA ILE A 30 9.74 7.90 -9.42
C ILE A 30 8.88 8.17 -10.67
N GLY A 31 7.59 7.82 -10.65
CA GLY A 31 6.68 8.08 -11.77
C GLY A 31 6.54 9.57 -12.09
N SER A 32 6.44 10.41 -11.05
CA SER A 32 6.41 11.87 -11.19
C SER A 32 7.73 12.45 -11.69
N ALA A 33 8.87 11.91 -11.28
CA ALA A 33 10.19 12.34 -11.76
C ALA A 33 10.35 12.08 -13.27
N TRP A 34 9.88 10.92 -13.75
CA TRP A 34 9.84 10.64 -15.18
C TRP A 34 8.89 11.56 -15.94
N ALA A 35 7.69 11.82 -15.40
CA ALA A 35 6.76 12.77 -16.00
C ALA A 35 7.37 14.19 -16.08
N TYR A 36 8.17 14.57 -15.08
CA TYR A 36 8.91 15.84 -15.07
C TYR A 36 10.01 15.86 -16.13
N ALA A 37 10.80 14.79 -16.25
CA ALA A 37 11.84 14.65 -17.26
C ALA A 37 11.28 14.77 -18.69
N ASP A 38 10.08 14.25 -18.92
CA ASP A 38 9.39 14.31 -20.23
C ASP A 38 8.58 15.61 -20.45
N GLY A 39 8.62 16.56 -19.51
CA GLY A 39 7.88 17.81 -19.58
C GLY A 39 6.35 17.64 -19.50
N LYS A 40 5.87 16.55 -18.90
CA LYS A 40 4.47 16.18 -18.72
C LYS A 40 3.99 16.28 -17.27
N PHE A 41 4.83 16.77 -16.36
CA PHE A 41 4.50 16.82 -14.95
C PHE A 41 3.27 17.69 -14.67
N ASP A 42 2.34 17.12 -13.95
CA ASP A 42 1.20 17.82 -13.36
C ASP A 42 1.15 17.50 -11.87
N GLY A 43 1.28 18.55 -11.05
CA GLY A 43 1.36 18.42 -9.61
C GLY A 43 0.08 17.91 -8.96
N LEU A 44 -1.09 18.17 -9.56
CA LEU A 44 -2.37 17.77 -8.97
C LEU A 44 -2.60 16.25 -9.10
N PRO A 45 -2.46 15.61 -10.28
CA PRO A 45 -2.47 14.14 -10.41
C PRO A 45 -1.41 13.46 -9.56
N ALA A 46 -0.18 14.00 -9.53
CA ALA A 46 0.90 13.47 -8.70
C ALA A 46 0.52 13.45 -7.21
N PHE A 47 -0.07 14.54 -6.71
CA PHE A 47 -0.55 14.63 -5.33
C PHE A 47 -1.68 13.64 -5.05
N ILE A 48 -2.66 13.51 -5.95
CA ILE A 48 -3.77 12.56 -5.80
C ILE A 48 -3.24 11.11 -5.79
N CYS A 49 -2.25 10.78 -6.64
CA CYS A 49 -1.57 9.48 -6.63
C CYS A 49 -0.86 9.21 -5.30
N ALA A 50 -0.16 10.21 -4.74
CA ALA A 50 0.50 10.08 -3.44
C ALA A 50 -0.49 9.83 -2.30
N VAL A 51 -1.62 10.56 -2.28
CA VAL A 51 -2.70 10.35 -1.30
C VAL A 51 -3.29 8.95 -1.47
N PHE A 52 -3.61 8.53 -2.70
CA PHE A 52 -4.16 7.20 -2.97
C PHE A 52 -3.20 6.08 -2.51
N ALA A 53 -1.92 6.17 -2.86
CA ALA A 53 -0.90 5.20 -2.44
C ALA A 53 -0.78 5.13 -0.90
N GLY A 54 -0.79 6.28 -0.23
CA GLY A 54 -0.79 6.35 1.23
C GLY A 54 -2.01 5.68 1.86
N LEU A 55 -3.23 5.97 1.37
CA LEU A 55 -4.46 5.37 1.88
C LEU A 55 -4.47 3.84 1.69
N MET A 56 -4.04 3.35 0.52
CA MET A 56 -3.94 1.91 0.25
C MET A 56 -2.90 1.23 1.15
N GLN A 57 -1.77 1.88 1.42
CA GLN A 57 -0.75 1.36 2.35
C GLN A 57 -1.29 1.28 3.79
N ILE A 58 -2.03 2.30 4.24
CA ILE A 58 -2.71 2.27 5.55
C ILE A 58 -3.70 1.11 5.60
N ALA A 59 -4.53 0.94 4.56
CA ALA A 59 -5.49 -0.14 4.46
C ALA A 59 -4.81 -1.52 4.56
N ALA A 60 -3.72 -1.73 3.81
CA ALA A 60 -2.95 -2.97 3.86
C ALA A 60 -2.37 -3.24 5.26
N ASN A 61 -1.83 -2.22 5.93
CA ASN A 61 -1.31 -2.34 7.29
C ASN A 61 -2.40 -2.75 8.30
N TRP A 62 -3.57 -2.11 8.23
CA TRP A 62 -4.69 -2.43 9.13
C TRP A 62 -5.29 -3.80 8.83
N MET A 63 -5.43 -4.18 7.56
CA MET A 63 -5.88 -5.53 7.18
C MET A 63 -4.89 -6.59 7.67
N ASN A 64 -3.58 -6.38 7.51
CA ASN A 64 -2.56 -7.28 8.04
C ASN A 64 -2.69 -7.46 9.56
N ASP A 65 -2.86 -6.36 10.30
CA ASP A 65 -3.03 -6.40 11.76
C ASP A 65 -4.31 -7.14 12.17
N PHE A 66 -5.41 -6.88 11.46
CA PHE A 66 -6.71 -7.51 11.72
C PHE A 66 -6.71 -9.03 11.46
N TYR A 67 -6.20 -9.48 10.32
CA TYR A 67 -6.21 -10.90 9.95
C TYR A 67 -5.27 -11.72 10.81
N ASP A 68 -4.11 -11.19 11.17
CA ASP A 68 -3.17 -11.90 12.03
C ASP A 68 -3.64 -11.97 13.48
N TYR A 69 -4.34 -10.94 13.98
CA TYR A 69 -5.06 -11.00 15.25
C TYR A 69 -6.10 -12.13 15.25
N LEU A 70 -6.88 -12.28 14.18
CA LEU A 70 -7.86 -13.36 14.05
C LEU A 70 -7.22 -14.76 13.98
N LYS A 71 -6.04 -14.88 13.37
CA LYS A 71 -5.30 -16.15 13.27
C LYS A 71 -4.54 -16.53 14.55
N GLY A 72 -4.42 -15.62 15.52
CA GLY A 72 -3.73 -15.87 16.78
C GLY A 72 -2.22 -16.11 16.62
N ILE A 73 -1.61 -15.59 15.55
CA ILE A 73 -0.17 -15.77 15.25
C ILE A 73 0.68 -14.76 16.04
N ASP A 74 0.07 -13.68 16.54
CA ASP A 74 0.72 -12.68 17.38
C ASP A 74 0.91 -13.21 18.82
N LYS A 75 1.93 -14.07 18.99
CA LYS A 75 2.43 -14.53 20.29
C LYS A 75 3.44 -13.54 20.88
N GLU A 76 3.60 -13.54 22.20
CA GLU A 76 4.50 -12.64 22.95
C GLU A 76 5.98 -12.75 22.52
N ASP A 77 6.41 -13.89 21.97
CA ASP A 77 7.80 -14.16 21.54
C ASP A 77 8.16 -13.63 20.14
N ARG A 78 7.35 -12.75 19.54
CA ARG A 78 7.60 -12.25 18.19
C ARG A 78 8.58 -11.06 18.20
N ILE A 79 9.68 -11.18 17.45
CA ILE A 79 10.69 -10.11 17.23
C ILE A 79 10.13 -8.97 16.33
N SER A 80 8.97 -9.18 15.71
CA SER A 80 8.33 -8.18 14.82
C SER A 80 7.73 -7.00 15.59
N PRO A 81 7.55 -5.83 14.92
CA PRO A 81 7.02 -4.62 15.57
C PRO A 81 5.69 -4.85 16.30
N GLU A 82 5.52 -4.15 17.42
CA GLU A 82 4.27 -4.17 18.19
C GLU A 82 3.06 -3.86 17.30
N ARG A 83 2.00 -4.65 17.50
CA ARG A 83 0.78 -4.63 16.70
C ARG A 83 -0.38 -4.07 17.48
N ALA A 84 -1.11 -3.12 16.90
CA ALA A 84 -2.09 -2.33 17.64
C ALA A 84 -3.24 -3.20 18.16
N MET A 85 -3.67 -4.20 17.38
CA MET A 85 -4.67 -5.18 17.79
C MET A 85 -4.16 -6.13 18.89
N ALA A 86 -2.96 -6.69 18.72
CA ALA A 86 -2.36 -7.62 19.70
C ALA A 86 -2.07 -6.94 21.05
N GLN A 87 -1.71 -5.65 21.02
CA GLN A 87 -1.46 -4.83 22.22
C GLN A 87 -2.75 -4.26 22.85
N GLY A 88 -3.93 -4.54 22.27
CA GLY A 88 -5.21 -4.03 22.75
C GLY A 88 -5.39 -2.51 22.58
N TRP A 89 -4.60 -1.87 21.71
CA TRP A 89 -4.70 -0.43 21.44
C TRP A 89 -5.92 -0.09 20.58
N ILE A 90 -6.41 -1.02 19.76
CA ILE A 90 -7.58 -0.83 18.90
C ILE A 90 -8.47 -2.06 19.02
N THR A 91 -9.78 -1.88 19.10
CA THR A 91 -10.73 -3.01 19.18
C THR A 91 -11.02 -3.62 17.79
N PRO A 92 -11.39 -4.92 17.69
CA PRO A 92 -11.65 -5.56 16.39
C PRO A 92 -12.77 -4.88 15.60
N LYS A 93 -13.80 -4.40 16.29
CA LYS A 93 -14.91 -3.65 15.70
C LYS A 93 -14.43 -2.30 15.16
N ALA A 94 -13.64 -1.56 15.93
CA ALA A 94 -13.07 -0.29 15.49
C ALA A 94 -12.14 -0.46 14.28
N MET A 95 -11.26 -1.46 14.31
CA MET A 95 -10.34 -1.76 13.20
C MET A 95 -11.11 -2.07 11.91
N LYS A 96 -12.14 -2.92 11.98
CA LYS A 96 -12.98 -3.25 10.81
C LYS A 96 -13.65 -2.00 10.21
N THR A 97 -14.23 -1.14 11.06
CA THR A 97 -14.84 0.12 10.61
C THR A 97 -13.79 1.07 10.02
N GLY A 98 -12.59 1.14 10.62
CA GLY A 98 -11.46 1.91 10.09
C GLY A 98 -11.06 1.45 8.69
N ILE A 99 -10.85 0.13 8.50
CA ILE A 99 -10.52 -0.45 7.20
C ILE A 99 -11.56 -0.09 6.13
N ILE A 100 -12.85 -0.18 6.46
CA ILE A 100 -13.92 0.21 5.53
C ILE A 100 -13.83 1.70 5.21
N GLY A 101 -13.64 2.56 6.21
CA GLY A 101 -13.52 4.01 6.03
C GLY A 101 -12.33 4.40 5.13
N ILE A 102 -11.16 3.82 5.36
CA ILE A 102 -9.96 4.13 4.58
C ILE A 102 -10.06 3.61 3.14
N LEU A 103 -10.69 2.45 2.92
CA LEU A 103 -10.96 1.92 1.58
C LEU A 103 -11.97 2.79 0.83
N ILE A 104 -13.02 3.30 1.49
CA ILE A 104 -13.95 4.25 0.87
C ILE A 104 -13.21 5.53 0.48
N ALA A 105 -12.35 6.08 1.36
CA ALA A 105 -11.53 7.24 1.04
C ALA A 105 -10.62 6.97 -0.16
N ALA A 106 -9.96 5.81 -0.20
CA ALA A 106 -9.11 5.40 -1.32
C ALA A 106 -9.91 5.28 -2.62
N CYS A 107 -11.12 4.71 -2.59
CA CYS A 107 -12.00 4.64 -3.75
C CYS A 107 -12.41 6.03 -4.26
N ILE A 108 -12.70 6.97 -3.35
CA ILE A 108 -13.03 8.36 -3.72
C ILE A 108 -11.81 9.02 -4.38
N THR A 109 -10.63 8.95 -3.75
CA THR A 109 -9.39 9.50 -4.30
C THR A 109 -9.02 8.87 -5.64
N GLY A 110 -9.13 7.55 -5.77
CA GLY A 110 -8.87 6.83 -7.03
C GLY A 110 -9.87 7.17 -8.12
N SER A 111 -11.13 7.44 -7.78
CA SER A 111 -12.15 7.89 -8.74
C SER A 111 -11.82 9.26 -9.34
N TYR A 112 -11.17 10.16 -8.58
CA TYR A 112 -10.69 11.43 -9.13
C TYR A 112 -9.62 11.25 -10.20
N LEU A 113 -8.80 10.19 -10.14
CA LEU A 113 -7.80 9.90 -11.17
C LEU A 113 -8.43 9.52 -12.51
N LEU A 114 -9.70 9.08 -12.54
CA LEU A 114 -10.43 8.76 -13.78
C LEU A 114 -10.60 9.97 -14.69
N PHE A 115 -10.68 11.18 -14.13
CA PHE A 115 -10.75 12.41 -14.92
C PHE A 115 -9.46 12.68 -15.70
N TYR A 116 -8.34 12.09 -15.27
CA TYR A 116 -7.04 12.22 -15.91
C TYR A 116 -6.76 11.04 -16.84
N GLY A 117 -6.66 9.82 -16.31
CA GLY A 117 -6.25 8.65 -17.10
C GLY A 117 -7.38 7.92 -17.84
N GLY A 118 -8.63 8.35 -17.66
CA GLY A 118 -9.80 7.78 -18.31
C GLY A 118 -10.19 6.38 -17.81
N TRP A 119 -11.09 5.72 -18.54
CA TRP A 119 -11.71 4.45 -18.17
C TRP A 119 -10.73 3.29 -17.96
N LYS A 120 -9.52 3.33 -18.53
CA LYS A 120 -8.50 2.28 -18.34
C LYS A 120 -8.09 2.12 -16.87
N LEU A 121 -8.14 3.20 -16.09
CA LEU A 121 -7.84 3.18 -14.67
C LEU A 121 -8.87 2.40 -13.84
N LEU A 122 -10.09 2.20 -14.35
CA LEU A 122 -11.07 1.36 -13.66
C LEU A 122 -10.57 -0.08 -13.55
N PHE A 123 -9.92 -0.61 -14.60
CA PHE A 123 -9.33 -1.95 -14.55
C PHE A 123 -8.20 -2.03 -13.51
N VAL A 124 -7.35 -1.01 -13.46
CA VAL A 124 -6.26 -0.94 -12.47
C VAL A 124 -6.84 -0.87 -11.06
N GLY A 125 -7.86 -0.04 -10.82
CA GLY A 125 -8.54 0.06 -9.53
C GLY A 125 -9.21 -1.24 -9.10
N MET A 126 -9.89 -1.93 -10.02
CA MET A 126 -10.49 -3.25 -9.76
C MET A 126 -9.43 -4.30 -9.41
N LEU A 127 -8.30 -4.31 -10.12
CA LEU A 127 -7.18 -5.20 -9.79
C LEU A 127 -6.61 -4.89 -8.41
N CYS A 128 -6.39 -3.61 -8.07
CA CYS A 128 -5.93 -3.23 -6.73
C CYS A 128 -6.86 -3.73 -5.62
N LEU A 129 -8.19 -3.60 -5.79
CA LEU A 129 -9.17 -4.09 -4.81
C LEU A 129 -9.20 -5.62 -4.74
N LEU A 130 -9.10 -6.30 -5.88
CA LEU A 130 -9.07 -7.76 -5.94
C LEU A 130 -7.82 -8.30 -5.21
N PHE A 131 -6.65 -7.75 -5.52
CA PHE A 131 -5.39 -8.17 -4.92
C PHE A 131 -5.27 -7.74 -3.46
N ALA A 132 -5.81 -6.59 -3.06
CA ALA A 132 -5.91 -6.24 -1.63
C ALA A 132 -6.70 -7.28 -0.83
N ASN A 133 -7.75 -7.88 -1.42
CA ASN A 133 -8.48 -8.97 -0.78
C ASN A 133 -7.73 -10.31 -0.85
N LEU A 134 -7.12 -10.65 -1.99
CA LEU A 134 -6.41 -11.92 -2.17
C LEU A 134 -5.09 -12.00 -1.38
N TYR A 135 -4.42 -10.87 -1.16
CA TYR A 135 -3.14 -10.81 -0.45
C TYR A 135 -3.32 -11.07 1.06
N THR A 136 -4.39 -10.54 1.65
CA THR A 136 -4.58 -10.51 3.12
C THR A 136 -5.72 -11.40 3.62
N GLY A 137 -6.83 -11.49 2.87
CA GLY A 137 -8.09 -12.07 3.34
C GLY A 137 -8.57 -13.34 2.63
N GLY A 138 -7.86 -13.78 1.59
CA GLY A 138 -8.21 -15.02 0.87
C GLY A 138 -7.92 -16.29 1.67
N PRO A 139 -8.58 -17.42 1.35
CA PRO A 139 -8.31 -18.73 1.96
C PRO A 139 -6.86 -19.21 1.78
N TYR A 140 -6.13 -18.62 0.82
CA TYR A 140 -4.69 -18.77 0.61
C TYR A 140 -4.07 -17.37 0.45
N PRO A 141 -3.60 -16.72 1.53
CA PRO A 141 -2.96 -15.43 1.39
C PRO A 141 -1.70 -15.62 0.56
N LEU A 142 -1.59 -14.92 -0.57
CA LEU A 142 -0.46 -15.09 -1.50
C LEU A 142 0.91 -14.84 -0.87
N SER A 143 0.93 -14.10 0.25
CA SER A 143 2.08 -13.96 1.16
C SER A 143 2.67 -15.31 1.63
N TYR A 144 1.84 -16.36 1.72
CA TYR A 144 2.25 -17.70 2.15
C TYR A 144 2.53 -18.69 1.00
N CYS A 145 2.30 -18.30 -0.26
CA CYS A 145 2.45 -19.20 -1.41
C CYS A 145 3.73 -18.97 -2.22
N GLY A 146 4.72 -18.23 -1.69
CA GLY A 146 5.97 -17.93 -2.40
C GLY A 146 5.81 -17.01 -3.63
N ALA A 147 4.61 -16.49 -3.87
CA ALA A 147 4.31 -15.51 -4.93
C ALA A 147 4.28 -14.07 -4.40
N GLY A 148 4.66 -13.86 -3.13
CA GLY A 148 4.67 -12.55 -2.48
C GLY A 148 5.56 -11.55 -3.22
N ASP A 149 6.77 -11.97 -3.58
CA ASP A 149 7.77 -11.12 -4.24
C ASP A 149 7.27 -10.55 -5.57
N LEU A 150 6.61 -11.39 -6.38
CA LEU A 150 5.98 -10.95 -7.63
C LEU A 150 4.92 -9.89 -7.38
N LEU A 151 4.10 -10.06 -6.34
CA LEU A 151 3.06 -9.09 -5.99
C LEU A 151 3.66 -7.79 -5.47
N VAL A 152 4.77 -7.85 -4.74
CA VAL A 152 5.51 -6.64 -4.35
C VAL A 152 5.98 -5.90 -5.59
N VAL A 153 6.62 -6.58 -6.54
CA VAL A 153 7.08 -5.95 -7.78
C VAL A 153 5.92 -5.31 -8.57
N VAL A 154 4.75 -5.95 -8.60
CA VAL A 154 3.58 -5.42 -9.30
C VAL A 154 2.96 -4.23 -8.55
N PHE A 155 2.67 -4.36 -7.26
CA PHE A 155 1.89 -3.37 -6.49
C PHE A 155 2.72 -2.27 -5.83
N PHE A 156 4.02 -2.49 -5.65
CA PHE A 156 4.98 -1.49 -5.18
C PHE A 156 5.94 -1.02 -6.29
N GLY A 157 5.95 -1.67 -7.45
CA GLY A 157 6.73 -1.24 -8.61
C GLY A 157 5.84 -0.80 -9.76
N PHE A 158 5.35 -1.77 -10.53
CA PHE A 158 4.67 -1.53 -11.81
C PHE A 158 3.46 -0.59 -11.70
N VAL A 159 2.49 -0.93 -10.87
CA VAL A 159 1.22 -0.19 -10.75
C VAL A 159 1.45 1.27 -10.31
N PRO A 160 2.15 1.56 -9.20
CA PRO A 160 2.28 2.94 -8.74
C PRO A 160 3.24 3.78 -9.60
N VAL A 161 4.33 3.23 -10.14
CA VAL A 161 5.23 3.99 -11.04
C VAL A 161 4.55 4.28 -12.38
N CYS A 162 4.11 3.23 -13.09
CA CYS A 162 3.49 3.39 -14.41
C CYS A 162 2.15 4.10 -14.31
N GLY A 163 1.36 3.85 -13.27
CA GLY A 163 0.08 4.53 -13.03
C GLY A 163 0.26 6.02 -12.80
N THR A 164 1.23 6.42 -11.97
CA THR A 164 1.52 7.84 -11.69
C THR A 164 2.02 8.57 -12.94
N TYR A 165 2.88 7.93 -13.74
CA TYR A 165 3.33 8.50 -15.00
C TYR A 165 2.17 8.60 -16.00
N TYR A 166 1.36 7.54 -16.15
CA TYR A 166 0.26 7.48 -17.10
C TYR A 166 -0.81 8.54 -16.83
N VAL A 167 -1.18 8.81 -15.58
CA VAL A 167 -2.17 9.87 -15.28
C VAL A 167 -1.68 11.27 -15.64
N GLN A 168 -0.37 11.48 -15.73
CA GLN A 168 0.24 12.77 -16.11
C GLN A 168 0.50 12.85 -17.62
N ALA A 169 1.07 11.80 -18.21
CA ALA A 169 1.55 11.79 -19.59
C ALA A 169 0.60 11.11 -20.60
N LEU A 170 -0.42 10.39 -20.13
CA LEU A 170 -1.39 9.58 -20.91
C LEU A 170 -0.76 8.57 -21.88
N THR A 171 0.51 8.25 -21.64
CA THR A 171 1.34 7.35 -22.42
C THR A 171 2.16 6.50 -21.45
N LEU A 172 2.80 5.44 -21.97
CA LEU A 172 3.76 4.65 -21.22
C LEU A 172 4.99 4.49 -22.10
N THR A 173 6.16 4.74 -21.52
CA THR A 173 7.45 4.55 -22.17
C THR A 173 8.13 3.30 -21.62
N THR A 174 9.02 2.71 -22.42
CA THR A 174 9.81 1.55 -22.00
C THR A 174 10.67 1.88 -20.77
N ASP A 175 11.19 3.10 -20.69
CA ASP A 175 12.04 3.55 -19.58
C ASP A 175 11.27 3.59 -18.26
N VAL A 176 10.02 4.07 -18.27
CA VAL A 176 9.14 4.05 -17.08
C VAL A 176 8.82 2.62 -16.65
N CYS A 177 8.55 1.72 -17.61
CA CYS A 177 8.34 0.31 -17.31
C CYS A 177 9.58 -0.33 -16.67
N ILE A 178 10.79 -0.05 -17.17
CA ILE A 178 12.04 -0.54 -16.59
C ILE A 178 12.23 0.03 -15.18
N ALA A 179 12.03 1.35 -15.00
CA ALA A 179 12.13 2.00 -13.70
C ALA A 179 11.15 1.40 -12.67
N SER A 180 9.96 1.01 -13.12
CA SER A 180 8.96 0.36 -12.27
C SER A 180 9.42 -1.01 -11.74
N ILE A 181 10.11 -1.79 -12.56
CA ILE A 181 10.66 -3.09 -12.17
C ILE A 181 11.80 -2.90 -11.16
N VAL A 182 12.70 -1.95 -11.42
CA VAL A 182 13.80 -1.61 -10.51
C VAL A 182 13.26 -1.16 -9.15
N SER A 183 12.25 -0.29 -9.13
CA SER A 183 11.57 0.14 -7.90
C SER A 183 10.97 -1.06 -7.15
N GLY A 184 10.24 -1.92 -7.87
CA GLY A 184 9.62 -3.11 -7.30
C GLY A 184 10.63 -4.05 -6.63
N LEU A 185 11.71 -4.39 -7.33
CA LEU A 185 12.77 -5.28 -6.82
C LEU A 185 13.51 -4.67 -5.62
N THR A 186 13.68 -3.34 -5.60
CA THR A 186 14.33 -2.66 -4.46
C THR A 186 13.46 -2.75 -3.20
N ILE A 187 12.15 -2.52 -3.34
CA ILE A 187 11.20 -2.63 -2.22
C ILE A 187 11.08 -4.09 -1.77
N ASP A 188 11.07 -5.04 -2.71
CA ASP A 188 11.07 -6.46 -2.41
C ASP A 188 12.29 -6.88 -1.59
N THR A 189 13.49 -6.47 -2.03
CA THR A 189 14.73 -6.70 -1.27
C THR A 189 14.68 -6.09 0.12
N MET A 190 14.13 -4.88 0.27
CA MET A 190 13.92 -4.24 1.57
C MET A 190 13.00 -5.09 2.46
N LEU A 191 11.92 -5.64 1.91
CA LEU A 191 11.00 -6.49 2.66
C LEU A 191 11.65 -7.82 3.06
N ILE A 192 12.45 -8.43 2.18
CA ILE A 192 13.21 -9.65 2.49
C ILE A 192 14.19 -9.40 3.65
N ILE A 193 14.91 -8.27 3.64
CA ILE A 193 15.85 -7.93 4.73
C ILE A 193 15.10 -7.64 6.05
N ASN A 194 13.95 -6.98 5.97
CA ASN A 194 13.18 -6.56 7.15
C ASN A 194 12.32 -7.69 7.74
N CYS A 195 12.01 -8.71 6.94
CA CYS A 195 11.48 -9.99 7.41
C CYS A 195 12.66 -10.88 7.77
N GLU A 196 13.20 -10.74 8.99
CA GLU A 196 14.02 -11.81 9.57
C GLU A 196 13.20 -13.10 9.55
N CYS A 197 13.47 -13.98 8.59
CA CYS A 197 12.96 -15.33 8.57
C CYS A 197 13.68 -16.08 9.71
N PRO A 198 12.98 -16.65 10.70
CA PRO A 198 13.59 -17.59 11.63
C PRO A 198 14.06 -18.87 10.91
#